data_AF-A0A8H3E1A3-F1
#
_entry.id   AF-A0A8H3E1A3-F1
#
_cell.length_a   1.000
_cell.length_b   1.000
_cell.length_c   1.000
_cell.angle_alpha   90.00
_cell.angle_beta   90.00
_cell.angle_gamma   90.00
#
_symmetry.space_group_name_H-M   'P 1'
#
loop_
_entity.id
_entity.type
_entity.pdbx_description
1 polymer ?
#
loop_
_entity_poly.entity_id
_entity_poly.type
_entity_poly.pdbx_seq_one_letter_code
_entity_poly.pdbx_strand_id
1 'polypeptide(L)'
;MDVFNDSELADPTADNGPRKSIFKRLRLPVIEGDKANEEARDKQANKRFMPYLSGDNGDHPETSSDPNDRNRWASLSQLQYGRLEKWSQGNFTTGEKEVPYESFDKIPLAEQPSALTRAPLERCVGAPMYPGIEVFWVAQLEEMYKLEDKYRFADSVTPGDLSKGLCLPWQSDFNMCNTYWWPSIRPDNVVTDTYFQQQLQQFQSNLDQLASNLENRERWDRGIKGSEIQTGVPIEANSDMVRHWRDLGFVARQLYGATSDNLPEIYIEKQRNPNFPPA
;
A
#
# COMPACT_ATOMS: atom_id res chain seq x y z
N MET A 1 15.83 -15.65 -6.72
CA MET A 1 15.65 -14.57 -5.74
C MET A 1 16.67 -14.83 -4.67
N ASP A 2 17.57 -13.88 -4.40
CA ASP A 2 18.45 -14.00 -3.24
C ASP A 2 17.57 -13.94 -1.99
N VAL A 3 17.47 -15.04 -1.27
CA VAL A 3 16.78 -15.09 0.02
C VAL A 3 17.74 -14.46 1.02
N PHE A 4 17.48 -13.21 1.37
CA PHE A 4 18.28 -12.52 2.38
C PHE A 4 17.99 -13.09 3.76
N ASN A 5 19.01 -13.18 4.60
CA ASN A 5 18.86 -13.56 5.99
C ASN A 5 18.42 -12.33 6.80
N ASP A 6 17.22 -12.36 7.39
CA ASP A 6 16.64 -11.23 8.14
C ASP A 6 17.54 -10.74 9.28
N SER A 7 18.27 -11.66 9.92
CA SER A 7 19.21 -11.30 10.99
C SER A 7 20.37 -10.43 10.49
N GLU A 8 20.82 -10.63 9.25
CA GLU A 8 21.86 -9.80 8.62
C GLU A 8 21.31 -8.43 8.21
N LEU A 9 20.03 -8.34 7.80
CA LEU A 9 19.40 -7.07 7.46
C LEU A 9 19.20 -6.16 8.70
N ALA A 10 19.06 -6.76 9.88
CA ALA A 10 18.86 -6.07 11.15
C ALA A 10 20.17 -5.73 11.91
N ASP A 11 21.31 -6.27 11.50
CA ASP A 11 22.61 -6.03 12.15
C ASP A 11 23.40 -4.93 11.40
N PRO A 12 23.63 -3.74 11.99
CA PRO A 12 24.38 -2.67 11.36
C PRO A 12 25.86 -2.99 11.13
N THR A 13 26.40 -3.98 11.86
CA THR A 13 27.81 -4.41 11.80
C THR A 13 28.05 -5.55 10.81
N ALA A 14 26.99 -6.27 10.43
CA ALA A 14 27.05 -7.30 9.39
C ALA A 14 27.37 -6.71 8.01
N ASP A 15 27.76 -7.58 7.07
CA ASP A 15 28.02 -7.19 5.68
C ASP A 15 26.83 -6.39 5.11
N ASN A 16 27.14 -5.25 4.49
CA ASN A 16 26.11 -4.35 3.96
C ASN A 16 25.79 -4.62 2.48
N GLY A 17 26.39 -5.64 1.86
CA GLY A 17 26.11 -6.05 0.49
C GLY A 17 24.62 -6.30 0.21
N PRO A 18 23.93 -7.13 1.02
CA PRO A 18 22.48 -7.35 0.93
C PRO A 18 21.67 -6.05 1.01
N ARG A 19 21.92 -5.22 2.04
CA ARG A 19 21.17 -3.97 2.25
C ARG A 19 21.38 -2.97 1.10
N LYS A 20 22.61 -2.86 0.59
CA LYS A 20 22.93 -2.06 -0.60
C LYS A 20 22.27 -2.59 -1.86
N SER A 21 22.17 -3.91 -2.03
CA SER A 21 21.49 -4.53 -3.16
C SER A 21 20.00 -4.19 -3.18
N ILE A 22 19.34 -4.28 -2.02
CA ILE A 22 17.94 -3.87 -1.84
C ILE A 22 17.78 -2.37 -2.10
N PHE A 23 18.60 -1.53 -1.46
CA PHE A 23 18.51 -0.07 -1.60
C PHE A 23 18.68 0.40 -3.05
N LYS A 24 19.55 -0.24 -3.85
CA LYS A 24 19.73 0.06 -5.28
C LYS A 24 18.48 -0.19 -6.14
N ARG A 25 17.48 -0.93 -5.63
CA ARG A 25 16.18 -1.12 -6.28
C ARG A 25 15.20 0.00 -5.96
N LEU A 26 15.44 0.83 -4.95
CA LEU A 26 14.51 1.90 -4.58
C LEU A 26 14.60 3.07 -5.56
N ARG A 27 13.45 3.56 -5.99
CA ARG A 27 13.34 4.77 -6.82
C ARG A 27 13.69 6.01 -5.98
N LEU A 28 14.41 6.95 -6.59
CA LEU A 28 14.73 8.24 -6.00
C LEU A 28 13.44 9.02 -5.72
N PRO A 29 13.34 9.67 -4.54
CA PRO A 29 12.21 10.51 -4.20
C PRO A 29 12.21 11.78 -5.05
N VAL A 30 11.04 12.42 -5.17
CA VAL A 30 10.92 13.75 -5.78
C VAL A 30 11.68 14.77 -4.94
N ILE A 31 12.56 15.55 -5.55
CA ILE A 31 13.19 16.73 -4.97
C ILE A 31 12.87 17.91 -5.89
N GLU A 32 11.94 18.77 -5.46
CA GLU A 32 11.45 19.87 -6.29
C GLU A 32 12.56 20.83 -6.68
N GLY A 33 12.63 21.16 -7.97
CA GLY A 33 13.63 22.09 -8.52
C GLY A 33 15.03 21.51 -8.74
N ASP A 34 15.28 20.25 -8.37
CA ASP A 34 16.55 19.58 -8.63
C ASP A 34 16.55 18.86 -9.99
N LYS A 35 17.15 19.51 -10.99
CA LYS A 35 17.26 18.96 -12.36
C LYS A 35 18.05 17.66 -12.44
N ALA A 36 19.05 17.46 -11.58
CA ALA A 36 19.85 16.24 -11.60
C ALA A 36 19.06 15.06 -11.01
N ASN A 37 18.28 15.30 -9.94
CA ASN A 37 17.33 14.33 -9.41
C ASN A 37 16.30 13.93 -10.47
N GLU A 38 15.74 14.92 -11.14
CA GLU A 38 14.79 14.79 -12.24
C GLU A 38 15.32 13.87 -13.37
N GLU A 39 16.49 14.18 -13.94
CA GLU A 39 17.13 13.37 -14.99
C GLU A 39 17.49 11.95 -14.51
N ALA A 40 17.83 11.78 -13.24
CA ALA A 40 18.10 10.47 -12.66
C ALA A 40 16.81 9.65 -12.53
N ARG A 41 15.70 10.27 -12.11
CA ARG A 41 14.39 9.63 -11.95
C ARG A 41 13.78 9.17 -13.27
N ASP A 42 14.08 9.84 -14.38
CA ASP A 42 13.70 9.38 -15.73
C ASP A 42 14.22 7.98 -16.01
N LYS A 43 15.50 7.75 -15.70
CA LYS A 43 16.18 6.46 -15.93
C LYS A 43 15.66 5.36 -15.00
N GLN A 44 14.88 5.72 -13.97
CA GLN A 44 14.31 4.80 -13.00
C GLN A 44 12.84 4.48 -13.27
N ALA A 45 12.20 5.10 -14.28
CA ALA A 45 10.76 4.96 -14.55
C ALA A 45 10.48 3.64 -15.30
N ASN A 46 10.75 2.52 -14.64
CA ASN A 46 10.61 1.17 -15.22
C ASN A 46 10.52 0.09 -14.13
N LYS A 47 10.15 -1.13 -14.54
CA LYS A 47 9.90 -2.29 -13.67
C LYS A 47 11.12 -2.77 -12.85
N ARG A 48 12.31 -2.21 -13.06
CA ARG A 48 13.48 -2.51 -12.23
C ARG A 48 13.36 -1.85 -10.85
N PHE A 49 12.78 -0.66 -10.75
CA PHE A 49 12.76 0.10 -9.51
C PHE A 49 11.47 -0.13 -8.72
N MET A 50 11.56 0.09 -7.41
CA MET A 50 10.50 -0.13 -6.43
C MET A 50 10.10 1.19 -5.76
N PRO A 51 8.82 1.32 -5.33
CA PRO A 51 7.74 0.34 -5.53
C PRO A 51 7.24 0.30 -6.99
N TYR A 52 6.77 -0.87 -7.44
CA TYR A 52 6.13 -1.00 -8.75
C TYR A 52 4.66 -0.61 -8.65
N LEU A 53 4.43 0.69 -8.47
CA LEU A 53 3.12 1.30 -8.32
C LEU A 53 3.03 2.57 -9.17
N SER A 54 1.80 2.94 -9.56
CA SER A 54 1.43 4.22 -10.18
C SER A 54 1.84 5.40 -9.27
N GLY A 55 1.94 6.60 -9.85
CA GLY A 55 2.46 7.78 -9.16
C GLY A 55 1.49 8.95 -9.17
N ASP A 56 1.93 10.09 -8.64
CA ASP A 56 1.09 11.30 -8.50
C ASP A 56 0.69 11.96 -9.83
N ASN A 57 1.19 11.48 -10.97
CA ASN A 57 0.85 11.97 -12.31
C ASN A 57 0.07 10.96 -13.17
N GLY A 58 -0.59 10.00 -12.50
CA GLY A 58 -1.44 8.98 -13.12
C GLY A 58 -0.78 7.61 -13.22
N ASP A 59 -1.44 6.73 -13.98
CA ASP A 59 -1.06 5.33 -14.12
C ASP A 59 0.37 5.17 -14.65
N HIS A 60 1.16 4.32 -14.01
CA HIS A 60 2.47 4.02 -14.59
C HIS A 60 2.27 3.27 -15.93
N PRO A 61 2.87 3.73 -17.03
CA PRO A 61 2.76 3.04 -18.30
C PRO A 61 3.67 1.82 -18.31
N GLU A 62 3.18 0.68 -18.79
CA GLU A 62 3.96 -0.57 -18.78
C GLU A 62 5.25 -0.53 -19.63
N THR A 63 5.30 0.33 -20.65
CA THR A 63 6.36 0.35 -21.68
C THR A 63 6.80 1.74 -22.10
N SER A 64 6.44 2.80 -21.36
CA SER A 64 6.74 4.15 -21.84
C SER A 64 8.23 4.49 -21.74
N SER A 65 8.69 5.21 -22.75
CA SER A 65 9.99 5.87 -22.81
C SER A 65 9.86 7.40 -22.70
N ASP A 66 8.68 7.92 -22.34
CA ASP A 66 8.45 9.36 -22.20
C ASP A 66 9.22 9.90 -20.97
N PRO A 67 10.14 10.86 -21.15
CA PRO A 67 10.86 11.49 -20.04
C PRO A 67 9.95 12.26 -19.07
N ASN A 68 8.68 12.49 -19.39
CA ASN A 68 7.71 13.11 -18.48
C ASN A 68 6.99 12.09 -17.57
N ASP A 69 7.20 10.79 -17.77
CA ASP A 69 6.50 9.76 -16.99
C ASP A 69 7.10 9.53 -15.61
N ARG A 70 8.18 10.22 -15.23
CA ARG A 70 8.84 10.03 -13.92
C ARG A 70 7.87 10.13 -12.73
N ASN A 71 6.86 10.98 -12.80
CA ASN A 71 5.89 11.16 -11.73
C ASN A 71 4.68 10.21 -11.83
N ARG A 72 4.61 9.39 -12.87
CA ARG A 72 3.65 8.28 -12.98
C ARG A 72 4.11 7.02 -12.25
N TRP A 73 5.30 7.02 -11.66
CA TRP A 73 5.84 5.91 -10.88
C TRP A 73 6.07 6.37 -9.44
N ALA A 74 5.47 5.68 -8.48
CA ALA A 74 5.60 6.01 -7.07
C ALA A 74 7.05 5.92 -6.57
N SER A 75 7.38 6.76 -5.61
CA SER A 75 8.60 6.70 -4.82
C SER A 75 8.28 6.87 -3.34
N LEU A 76 9.19 6.44 -2.48
CA LEU A 76 9.11 6.77 -1.06
C LEU A 76 9.25 8.28 -0.85
N SER A 77 8.84 8.77 0.33
CA SER A 77 9.16 10.15 0.70
C SER A 77 10.66 10.36 0.87
N GLN A 78 11.13 11.61 0.78
CA GLN A 78 12.55 11.93 0.99
C GLN A 78 13.06 11.43 2.35
N LEU A 79 12.24 11.53 3.39
CA LEU A 79 12.58 11.06 4.73
C LEU A 79 12.70 9.53 4.80
N GLN A 80 11.75 8.80 4.22
CA GLN A 80 11.78 7.34 4.17
C GLN A 80 12.99 6.84 3.36
N TYR A 81 13.25 7.44 2.20
CA TYR A 81 14.40 7.12 1.37
C TYR A 81 15.72 7.38 2.10
N GLY A 82 15.88 8.55 2.73
CA GLY A 82 17.09 8.89 3.49
C GLY A 82 17.32 7.98 4.71
N ARG A 83 16.25 7.47 5.35
CA ARG A 83 16.37 6.43 6.39
C ARG A 83 16.88 5.11 5.82
N LEU A 84 16.36 4.68 4.67
CA LEU A 84 16.81 3.46 3.99
C LEU A 84 18.23 3.58 3.43
N GLU A 85 18.65 4.78 3.02
CA GLU A 85 20.02 5.04 2.63
C GLU A 85 20.97 4.81 3.81
N LYS A 86 20.68 5.41 4.97
CA LYS A 86 21.45 5.20 6.20
C LYS A 86 21.47 3.73 6.61
N TRP A 87 20.32 3.06 6.59
CA TRP A 87 20.22 1.61 6.84
C TRP A 87 21.13 0.81 5.90
N SER A 88 21.11 1.11 4.60
CA SER A 88 21.92 0.41 3.59
C SER A 88 23.43 0.55 3.83
N GLN A 89 23.84 1.62 4.50
CA GLN A 89 25.24 1.90 4.83
C GLN A 89 25.67 1.31 6.18
N GLY A 90 24.73 0.76 6.97
CA GLY A 90 24.99 0.34 8.36
C GLY A 90 24.89 1.49 9.38
N ASN A 91 24.39 2.66 8.97
CA ASN A 91 24.27 3.85 9.81
C ASN A 91 22.94 3.88 10.57
N PHE A 92 22.68 2.85 11.37
CA PHE A 92 21.47 2.72 12.16
C PHE A 92 21.74 2.00 13.48
N THR A 93 20.79 2.13 14.41
CA THR A 93 20.78 1.38 15.66
C THR A 93 19.61 0.40 15.64
N THR A 94 19.87 -0.86 15.99
CA THR A 94 18.82 -1.87 16.14
C THR A 94 18.04 -1.58 17.42
N GLY A 95 16.76 -1.23 17.28
CA GLY A 95 15.83 -1.09 18.40
C GLY A 95 15.15 -2.41 18.75
N GLU A 96 14.32 -2.37 19.79
CA GLU A 96 13.40 -3.47 20.07
C GLU A 96 12.21 -3.42 19.11
N LYS A 97 11.73 -4.59 18.67
CA LYS A 97 10.52 -4.69 17.86
C LYS A 97 9.34 -4.19 18.70
N GLU A 98 8.60 -3.22 18.17
CA GLU A 98 7.37 -2.71 18.81
C GLU A 98 6.40 -3.88 19.02
N VAL A 99 6.00 -4.13 20.27
CA VAL A 99 4.98 -5.13 20.61
C VAL A 99 3.63 -4.40 20.71
N PRO A 100 2.66 -4.71 19.85
CA PRO A 100 1.34 -4.10 19.93
C PRO A 100 0.67 -4.40 21.28
N TYR A 101 0.06 -3.39 21.88
CA TYR A 101 -0.77 -3.58 23.07
C TYR A 101 -2.03 -4.38 22.73
N GLU A 102 -2.44 -5.30 23.61
CA GLU A 102 -3.63 -6.14 23.41
C GLU A 102 -4.93 -5.33 23.32
N SER A 103 -4.97 -4.16 23.96
CA SER A 103 -6.09 -3.24 23.94
C SER A 103 -5.64 -1.83 24.30
N PHE A 104 -6.48 -0.85 23.98
CA PHE A 104 -6.20 0.57 24.25
C PHE A 104 -5.93 0.84 25.74
N ASP A 105 -6.66 0.21 26.66
CA ASP A 105 -6.52 0.41 28.10
C ASP A 105 -5.19 -0.09 28.67
N LYS A 106 -4.43 -0.86 27.89
CA LYS A 106 -3.10 -1.39 28.26
C LYS A 106 -1.96 -0.50 27.79
N ILE A 107 -2.24 0.48 26.93
CA ILE A 107 -1.29 1.50 26.54
C ILE A 107 -1.03 2.39 27.77
N PRO A 108 0.24 2.68 28.13
CA PRO A 108 0.58 3.62 29.18
C PRO A 108 -0.19 4.93 29.00
N LEU A 109 -0.76 5.46 30.09
CA LEU A 109 -1.66 6.62 30.01
C LEU A 109 -1.04 7.82 29.29
N ALA A 110 0.27 8.03 29.43
CA ALA A 110 1.00 9.10 28.75
C ALA A 110 1.12 8.91 27.23
N GLU A 111 1.03 7.67 26.74
CA GLU A 111 1.16 7.31 25.32
C GLU A 111 -0.20 7.23 24.60
N GLN A 112 -1.29 7.04 25.35
CA GLN A 112 -2.65 6.91 24.81
C GLN A 112 -3.07 8.02 23.83
N PRO A 113 -2.81 9.32 24.06
CA PRO A 113 -3.17 10.37 23.10
C PRO A 113 -2.44 10.23 21.75
N SER A 114 -1.16 9.83 21.79
CA SER A 114 -0.39 9.60 20.57
C SER A 114 -0.90 8.36 19.84
N ALA A 115 -1.30 7.30 20.57
CA ALA A 115 -1.90 6.12 19.97
C ALA A 115 -3.23 6.44 19.25
N LEU A 116 -4.10 7.26 19.87
CA LEU A 116 -5.34 7.73 19.23
C LEU A 116 -5.08 8.56 17.97
N THR A 117 -3.99 9.32 17.94
CA THR A 117 -3.61 10.11 16.76
C THR A 117 -3.03 9.24 15.65
N ARG A 118 -2.17 8.28 16.01
CA ARG A 118 -1.47 7.38 15.07
C ARG A 118 -2.41 6.37 14.42
N ALA A 119 -3.33 5.78 15.19
CA ALA A 119 -4.21 4.71 14.75
C ALA A 119 -4.98 4.99 13.44
N PRO A 120 -5.65 6.15 13.25
CA PRO A 120 -6.32 6.44 11.98
C PRO A 120 -5.31 6.68 10.84
N LEU A 121 -4.19 7.36 11.11
CA LEU A 121 -3.21 7.76 10.10
C LEU A 121 -2.45 6.57 9.51
N GLU A 122 -2.16 5.53 10.30
CA GLU A 122 -1.48 4.33 9.84
C GLU A 122 -2.30 3.48 8.86
N ARG A 123 -3.62 3.70 8.81
CA ARG A 123 -4.52 2.96 7.92
C ARG A 123 -4.87 3.70 6.65
N CYS A 124 -4.52 4.98 6.54
CA CYS A 124 -4.80 5.79 5.36
C CYS A 124 -3.68 5.68 4.33
N VAL A 125 -4.04 5.94 3.07
CA VAL A 125 -3.05 6.14 2.01
C VAL A 125 -2.23 7.39 2.30
N GLY A 126 -0.89 7.29 2.15
CA GLY A 126 0.00 8.45 2.21
C GLY A 126 0.54 8.90 0.85
N ALA A 127 0.79 7.95 -0.06
CA ALA A 127 1.23 8.18 -1.44
C ALA A 127 1.00 6.90 -2.28
N PRO A 128 0.92 7.00 -3.63
CA PRO A 128 0.70 8.26 -4.37
C PRO A 128 -0.63 8.94 -4.00
N MET A 129 -0.92 10.11 -4.56
CA MET A 129 -2.16 10.88 -4.40
C MET A 129 -2.64 11.43 -5.75
N TYR A 130 -3.52 10.70 -6.44
CA TYR A 130 -4.09 11.10 -7.73
C TYR A 130 -5.53 10.55 -7.90
N PRO A 131 -6.55 11.22 -7.35
CA PRO A 131 -6.47 12.33 -6.39
C PRO A 131 -6.16 11.89 -4.94
N GLY A 132 -6.30 10.59 -4.63
CA GLY A 132 -6.18 9.98 -3.31
C GLY A 132 -7.35 9.02 -3.02
N ILE A 133 -7.40 8.42 -1.83
CA ILE A 133 -8.54 7.59 -1.36
C ILE A 133 -9.31 8.32 -0.27
N GLU A 134 -8.73 8.46 0.94
CA GLU A 134 -9.42 9.07 2.08
C GLU A 134 -9.38 10.60 2.05
N VAL A 135 -8.28 11.16 1.52
CA VAL A 135 -8.04 12.60 1.42
C VAL A 135 -7.44 12.94 0.07
N PHE A 136 -7.65 14.19 -0.37
CA PHE A 136 -7.10 14.76 -1.58
C PHE A 136 -5.61 15.10 -1.43
N TRP A 137 -4.86 15.10 -2.53
CA TRP A 137 -3.41 15.36 -2.56
C TRP A 137 -2.97 16.63 -1.82
N VAL A 138 -3.83 17.64 -1.68
CA VAL A 138 -3.54 18.85 -0.89
C VAL A 138 -3.15 18.54 0.56
N ALA A 139 -3.54 17.38 1.09
CA ALA A 139 -3.09 16.89 2.40
C ALA A 139 -1.57 16.68 2.49
N GLN A 140 -0.83 16.73 1.39
CA GLN A 140 0.64 16.69 1.38
C GLN A 140 1.27 18.09 1.49
N LEU A 141 0.50 19.17 1.30
CA LEU A 141 1.01 20.53 1.34
C LEU A 141 1.24 20.99 2.78
N GLU A 142 2.42 21.55 3.03
CA GLU A 142 2.81 22.05 4.36
C GLU A 142 1.85 23.12 4.89
N GLU A 143 1.29 23.95 4.00
CA GLU A 143 0.32 25.02 4.32
C GLU A 143 -1.00 24.50 4.91
N MET A 144 -1.30 23.21 4.78
CA MET A 144 -2.46 22.60 5.43
C MET A 144 -2.25 22.38 6.93
N TYR A 145 -1.03 22.54 7.45
CA TYR A 145 -0.67 22.17 8.81
C TYR A 145 0.04 23.29 9.57
N LYS A 146 -0.06 23.24 10.90
CA LYS A 146 0.78 24.02 11.81
C LYS A 146 2.07 23.23 12.04
N LEU A 147 3.17 23.62 11.41
CA LEU A 147 4.42 22.84 11.45
C LEU A 147 5.06 22.80 12.84
N GLU A 148 4.74 23.77 13.69
CA GLU A 148 5.13 23.84 15.10
C GLU A 148 4.31 22.90 16.01
N ASP A 149 3.10 22.51 15.59
CA ASP A 149 2.16 21.71 16.37
C ASP A 149 1.89 20.35 15.70
N LYS A 150 2.38 19.27 16.33
CA LYS A 150 2.24 17.92 15.77
C LYS A 150 0.77 17.57 15.50
N TYR A 151 0.48 17.15 14.27
CA TYR A 151 -0.83 16.67 13.83
C TYR A 151 -1.96 17.70 14.03
N ARG A 152 -1.70 18.96 13.68
CA ARG A 152 -2.71 20.04 13.68
C ARG A 152 -2.81 20.68 12.31
N PHE A 153 -4.03 20.88 11.85
CA PHE A 153 -4.31 21.64 10.64
C PHE A 153 -4.09 23.14 10.89
N ALA A 154 -3.72 23.86 9.84
CA ALA A 154 -3.68 25.32 9.85
C ALA A 154 -5.08 25.90 10.07
N ASP A 155 -5.17 27.07 10.69
CA ASP A 155 -6.46 27.73 10.99
C ASP A 155 -7.23 28.15 9.72
N SER A 156 -6.54 28.20 8.58
CA SER A 156 -7.10 28.44 7.25
C SER A 156 -7.86 27.23 6.68
N VAL A 157 -7.65 26.02 7.20
CA VAL A 157 -8.31 24.80 6.73
C VAL A 157 -9.75 24.78 7.21
N THR A 158 -10.69 24.70 6.27
CA THR A 158 -12.13 24.73 6.51
C THR A 158 -12.79 23.38 6.23
N PRO A 159 -14.02 23.14 6.74
CA PRO A 159 -14.75 21.89 6.49
C PRO A 159 -14.86 21.57 4.99
N GLY A 160 -14.38 20.40 4.59
CA GLY A 160 -14.39 19.91 3.22
C GLY A 160 -13.09 20.11 2.44
N ASP A 161 -12.14 20.91 2.91
CA ASP A 161 -10.91 21.22 2.16
C ASP A 161 -10.06 19.99 1.83
N LEU A 162 -10.06 18.99 2.70
CA LEU A 162 -9.31 17.74 2.49
C LEU A 162 -10.01 16.75 1.56
N SER A 163 -11.31 16.89 1.30
CA SER A 163 -12.08 15.91 0.51
C SER A 163 -12.70 16.50 -0.76
N LYS A 164 -12.76 17.82 -0.89
CA LYS A 164 -13.43 18.51 -2.01
C LYS A 164 -12.84 18.21 -3.38
N GLY A 165 -11.60 17.72 -3.44
CA GLY A 165 -10.94 17.30 -4.68
C GLY A 165 -11.06 15.82 -5.01
N LEU A 166 -11.70 15.02 -4.16
CA LEU A 166 -11.99 13.62 -4.43
C LEU A 166 -13.18 13.48 -5.39
N CYS A 167 -13.26 12.35 -6.11
CA CYS A 167 -14.36 12.12 -7.03
C CYS A 167 -15.73 12.02 -6.35
N LEU A 168 -16.75 12.46 -7.08
CA LEU A 168 -18.14 12.42 -6.67
C LEU A 168 -18.97 11.65 -7.71
N PRO A 169 -19.47 10.44 -7.38
CA PRO A 169 -19.29 9.73 -6.11
C PRO A 169 -17.94 9.00 -6.03
N TRP A 170 -17.43 8.81 -4.81
CA TRP A 170 -16.11 8.20 -4.54
C TRP A 170 -15.95 6.79 -5.14
N GLN A 171 -17.04 6.06 -5.33
CA GLN A 171 -17.04 4.72 -5.92
C GLN A 171 -16.46 4.70 -7.35
N SER A 172 -16.56 5.80 -8.10
CA SER A 172 -15.97 5.86 -9.44
C SER A 172 -14.44 5.84 -9.36
N ASP A 173 -13.85 6.65 -8.47
CA ASP A 173 -12.41 6.58 -8.21
C ASP A 173 -12.04 5.21 -7.64
N PHE A 174 -12.79 4.69 -6.68
CA PHE A 174 -12.49 3.38 -6.09
C PHE A 174 -12.47 2.22 -7.11
N ASN A 175 -13.28 2.31 -8.16
CA ASN A 175 -13.20 1.41 -9.30
C ASN A 175 -11.93 1.64 -10.14
N MET A 176 -11.63 2.90 -10.46
CA MET A 176 -10.50 3.28 -11.31
C MET A 176 -9.13 3.15 -10.63
N CYS A 177 -9.07 3.22 -9.32
CA CYS A 177 -7.88 2.97 -8.49
C CYS A 177 -7.57 1.47 -8.37
N ASN A 178 -7.79 0.74 -9.47
CA ASN A 178 -7.41 -0.65 -9.62
C ASN A 178 -6.04 -0.73 -10.28
N THR A 179 -5.33 -1.82 -10.02
CA THR A 179 -4.07 -2.21 -10.65
C THR A 179 -2.93 -1.22 -10.36
N TYR A 180 -1.98 -1.65 -9.54
CA TYR A 180 -0.74 -0.91 -9.24
C TYR A 180 -0.92 0.43 -8.50
N TRP A 181 -2.10 0.73 -7.94
CA TRP A 181 -2.30 1.92 -7.08
C TRP A 181 -2.05 1.63 -5.61
N TRP A 182 -3.09 1.21 -4.86
CA TRP A 182 -3.02 0.95 -3.43
C TRP A 182 -3.61 -0.43 -3.09
N PRO A 183 -2.96 -1.54 -3.48
CA PRO A 183 -3.48 -2.89 -3.25
C PRO A 183 -3.74 -3.23 -1.77
N SER A 184 -3.16 -2.45 -0.84
CA SER A 184 -3.43 -2.57 0.60
C SER A 184 -4.79 -2.02 1.04
N ILE A 185 -5.34 -1.03 0.33
CA ILE A 185 -6.64 -0.39 0.65
C ILE A 185 -7.73 -0.86 -0.31
N ARG A 186 -7.36 -1.04 -1.57
CA ARG A 186 -8.21 -1.56 -2.65
C ARG A 186 -7.47 -2.74 -3.29
N PRO A 187 -7.73 -4.00 -2.87
CA PRO A 187 -7.03 -5.16 -3.41
C PRO A 187 -7.21 -5.31 -4.93
N ASP A 188 -6.16 -5.74 -5.62
CA ASP A 188 -6.25 -6.06 -7.05
C ASP A 188 -6.66 -7.52 -7.25
N ASN A 189 -5.91 -8.42 -6.62
CA ASN A 189 -6.08 -9.86 -6.73
C ASN A 189 -6.04 -10.49 -5.33
N VAL A 190 -6.93 -11.44 -5.08
CA VAL A 190 -7.14 -12.04 -3.76
C VAL A 190 -7.13 -13.56 -3.83
N VAL A 191 -6.80 -14.19 -2.72
CA VAL A 191 -7.09 -15.60 -2.49
C VAL A 191 -8.55 -15.70 -2.08
N THR A 192 -9.36 -16.44 -2.83
CA THR A 192 -10.78 -16.64 -2.48
C THR A 192 -10.93 -17.62 -1.34
N ASP A 193 -11.97 -17.46 -0.51
CA ASP A 193 -12.26 -18.41 0.57
C ASP A 193 -12.45 -19.84 0.01
N THR A 194 -13.15 -19.98 -1.12
CA THR A 194 -13.36 -21.28 -1.79
C THR A 194 -12.04 -21.96 -2.14
N TYR A 195 -11.14 -21.26 -2.84
CA TYR A 195 -9.84 -21.83 -3.22
C TYR A 195 -9.00 -22.14 -1.98
N PHE A 196 -9.02 -21.24 -1.00
CA PHE A 196 -8.37 -21.46 0.27
C PHE A 196 -8.84 -22.75 0.95
N GLN A 197 -10.16 -23.00 1.05
CA GLN A 197 -10.70 -24.20 1.70
C GLN A 197 -10.29 -25.48 0.96
N GLN A 198 -10.19 -25.45 -0.37
CA GLN A 198 -9.69 -26.58 -1.17
C GLN A 198 -8.23 -26.90 -0.82
N GLN A 199 -7.38 -25.87 -0.73
CA GLN A 199 -5.97 -26.05 -0.35
C GLN A 199 -5.84 -26.52 1.09
N LEU A 200 -6.68 -26.03 2.00
CA LEU A 200 -6.69 -26.47 3.39
C LEU A 200 -6.99 -27.97 3.50
N GLN A 201 -7.95 -28.51 2.74
CA GLN A 201 -8.24 -29.94 2.76
C GLN A 201 -7.04 -30.81 2.37
N GLN A 202 -6.21 -30.31 1.45
CA GLN A 202 -5.02 -31.01 0.97
C GLN A 202 -3.82 -30.86 1.92
N PHE A 203 -3.64 -29.68 2.52
CA PHE A 203 -2.43 -29.31 3.27
C PHE A 203 -2.67 -28.99 4.75
N GLN A 204 -3.82 -29.40 5.34
CA GLN A 204 -4.16 -29.13 6.74
C GLN A 204 -3.10 -29.57 7.76
N SER A 205 -2.25 -30.55 7.42
CA SER A 205 -1.18 -31.04 8.28
C SER A 205 0.14 -30.24 8.17
N ASN A 206 0.26 -29.34 7.20
CA ASN A 206 1.46 -28.53 6.98
C ASN A 206 1.09 -27.12 6.47
N LEU A 207 1.09 -26.16 7.38
CA LEU A 207 0.70 -24.78 7.10
C LEU A 207 1.69 -24.02 6.20
N ASP A 208 2.97 -24.39 6.19
CA ASP A 208 3.96 -23.79 5.30
C ASP A 208 3.72 -24.24 3.85
N GLN A 209 3.37 -25.52 3.67
CA GLN A 209 2.95 -26.02 2.36
C GLN A 209 1.63 -25.40 1.94
N LEU A 210 0.66 -25.27 2.83
CA LEU A 210 -0.58 -24.56 2.53
C LEU A 210 -0.28 -23.15 2.00
N ALA A 211 0.50 -22.34 2.74
CA ALA A 211 0.83 -20.98 2.35
C ALA A 211 1.58 -20.93 1.01
N SER A 212 2.55 -21.82 0.81
CA SER A 212 3.34 -21.89 -0.43
C SER A 212 2.51 -22.34 -1.63
N ASN A 213 1.43 -23.09 -1.43
CA ASN A 213 0.54 -23.57 -2.51
C ASN A 213 -0.65 -22.64 -2.77
N LEU A 214 -0.82 -21.55 -2.01
CA LEU A 214 -1.76 -20.49 -2.36
C LEU A 214 -1.13 -19.66 -3.49
N GLU A 215 -1.11 -20.18 -4.70
CA GLU A 215 -0.55 -19.50 -5.89
C GLU A 215 -1.64 -18.85 -6.74
N ASN A 216 -2.82 -19.46 -6.82
CA ASN A 216 -3.92 -18.91 -7.63
C ASN A 216 -4.54 -17.69 -6.95
N ARG A 217 -4.85 -16.67 -7.75
CA ARG A 217 -5.56 -15.45 -7.32
C ARG A 217 -6.66 -15.13 -8.31
N GLU A 218 -7.73 -14.53 -7.80
CA GLU A 218 -8.80 -13.97 -8.60
C GLU A 218 -8.83 -12.46 -8.43
N ARG A 219 -9.30 -11.75 -9.47
CA ARG A 219 -9.56 -10.32 -9.36
C ARG A 219 -10.52 -10.01 -8.22
N TRP A 220 -10.17 -9.05 -7.39
CA TRP A 220 -11.00 -8.67 -6.25
C TRP A 220 -12.34 -8.06 -6.68
N ASP A 221 -12.33 -7.29 -7.75
CA ASP A 221 -13.48 -6.58 -8.33
C ASP A 221 -14.32 -7.43 -9.30
N ARG A 222 -14.05 -8.73 -9.41
CA ARG A 222 -14.83 -9.64 -10.27
C ARG A 222 -16.34 -9.54 -9.99
N GLY A 223 -17.13 -9.53 -11.06
CA GLY A 223 -18.57 -9.26 -11.02
C GLY A 223 -18.94 -7.80 -11.31
N ILE A 224 -18.02 -6.85 -11.14
CA ILE A 224 -18.20 -5.47 -11.64
C ILE A 224 -18.02 -5.48 -13.17
N LYS A 225 -19.07 -5.10 -13.91
CA LYS A 225 -19.06 -5.16 -15.38
C LYS A 225 -18.04 -4.19 -15.98
N GLY A 226 -17.23 -4.67 -16.92
CA GLY A 226 -16.25 -3.83 -17.61
C GLY A 226 -15.07 -3.40 -16.73
N SER A 227 -14.93 -3.99 -15.53
CA SER A 227 -13.75 -3.73 -14.67
C SER A 227 -12.46 -4.25 -15.31
N GLU A 228 -12.56 -5.19 -16.24
CA GLU A 228 -11.47 -5.69 -17.08
C GLU A 228 -10.94 -4.70 -18.12
N ILE A 229 -11.70 -3.65 -18.43
CA ILE A 229 -11.33 -2.68 -19.44
C ILE A 229 -10.40 -1.64 -18.81
N GLN A 230 -9.14 -1.64 -19.26
CA GLN A 230 -8.10 -0.73 -18.76
C GLN A 230 -7.97 0.57 -19.57
N THR A 231 -8.78 0.79 -20.60
CA THR A 231 -8.68 1.96 -21.48
C THR A 231 -9.92 2.84 -21.42
N GLY A 232 -9.70 4.16 -21.39
CA GLY A 232 -10.78 5.15 -21.32
C GLY A 232 -11.46 5.21 -19.95
N VAL A 233 -12.59 5.93 -19.87
CA VAL A 233 -13.39 6.01 -18.64
C VAL A 233 -14.38 4.84 -18.62
N PRO A 234 -14.29 3.90 -17.68
CA PRO A 234 -15.14 2.71 -17.67
C PRO A 234 -16.50 3.03 -17.04
N ILE A 235 -17.37 3.70 -17.80
CA ILE A 235 -18.67 4.22 -17.32
C ILE A 235 -19.54 3.12 -16.69
N GLU A 236 -19.58 1.93 -17.29
CA GLU A 236 -20.36 0.80 -16.77
C GLU A 236 -19.80 0.31 -15.45
N ALA A 237 -18.47 0.11 -15.36
CA ALA A 237 -17.81 -0.34 -14.14
C ALA A 237 -17.97 0.67 -13.00
N ASN A 238 -17.84 1.97 -13.30
CA ASN A 238 -18.06 3.04 -12.32
C ASN A 238 -19.50 3.02 -11.81
N SER A 239 -20.47 2.84 -12.72
CA SER A 239 -21.89 2.74 -12.35
C SER A 239 -22.19 1.50 -11.52
N ASP A 240 -21.56 0.37 -11.83
CA ASP A 240 -21.74 -0.87 -11.08
C ASP A 240 -21.04 -0.82 -9.73
N MET A 241 -19.87 -0.19 -9.61
CA MET A 241 -19.22 0.03 -8.31
C MET A 241 -20.11 0.87 -7.39
N VAL A 242 -20.81 1.89 -7.91
CA VAL A 242 -21.80 2.63 -7.11
C VAL A 242 -22.89 1.72 -6.54
N ARG A 243 -23.33 0.71 -7.29
CA ARG A 243 -24.41 -0.21 -6.90
C ARG A 243 -23.92 -1.37 -6.01
N HIS A 244 -22.70 -1.83 -6.24
CA HIS A 244 -22.21 -3.14 -5.78
C HIS A 244 -20.93 -3.09 -4.96
N TRP A 245 -20.37 -1.90 -4.63
CA TRP A 245 -19.17 -1.83 -3.79
C TRP A 245 -19.28 -2.62 -2.47
N ARG A 246 -20.48 -2.65 -1.88
CA ARG A 246 -20.81 -3.38 -0.65
C ARG A 246 -20.89 -4.90 -0.82
N ASP A 247 -20.96 -5.37 -2.06
CA ASP A 247 -21.06 -6.79 -2.40
C ASP A 247 -19.67 -7.45 -2.55
N LEU A 248 -18.62 -6.63 -2.62
CA LEU A 248 -17.22 -7.08 -2.68
C LEU A 248 -16.76 -7.64 -1.32
N GLY A 249 -15.78 -8.55 -1.35
CA GLY A 249 -15.26 -9.16 -0.13
C GLY A 249 -14.21 -8.29 0.59
N PHE A 250 -13.97 -8.60 1.86
CA PHE A 250 -12.91 -8.01 2.66
C PHE A 250 -11.72 -8.96 2.72
N VAL A 251 -10.51 -8.45 2.51
CA VAL A 251 -9.29 -9.22 2.76
C VAL A 251 -9.00 -9.20 4.25
N ALA A 252 -9.07 -10.37 4.88
CA ALA A 252 -8.87 -10.51 6.31
C ALA A 252 -7.78 -11.54 6.60
N ARG A 253 -7.02 -11.28 7.66
CA ARG A 253 -6.11 -12.28 8.23
C ARG A 253 -6.93 -13.48 8.67
N GLN A 254 -6.46 -14.65 8.30
CA GLN A 254 -7.09 -15.90 8.61
C GLN A 254 -6.36 -16.58 9.76
N LEU A 255 -7.11 -16.87 10.83
CA LEU A 255 -6.60 -17.44 12.08
C LEU A 255 -6.76 -18.97 12.03
N TYR A 256 -5.65 -19.72 12.01
CA TYR A 256 -5.63 -21.20 11.97
C TYR A 256 -5.23 -21.81 13.30
N GLY A 257 -6.12 -21.83 14.30
CA GLY A 257 -5.83 -22.48 15.60
C GLY A 257 -4.49 -22.05 16.24
N ALA A 258 -3.95 -20.91 15.83
CA ALA A 258 -2.57 -20.52 16.03
C ALA A 258 -2.49 -19.55 17.20
N THR A 259 -1.89 -20.03 18.28
CA THR A 259 -1.35 -19.26 19.39
C THR A 259 0.16 -19.06 19.24
N SER A 260 0.74 -19.29 18.05
CA SER A 260 2.19 -19.21 17.82
C SER A 260 2.57 -18.16 16.76
N ASP A 261 3.60 -17.38 17.06
CA ASP A 261 4.08 -16.23 16.29
C ASP A 261 4.83 -16.57 14.99
N ASN A 262 5.00 -17.87 14.68
CA ASN A 262 5.88 -18.34 13.59
C ASN A 262 5.14 -18.97 12.40
N LEU A 263 3.80 -18.89 12.35
CA LEU A 263 3.05 -19.38 11.19
C LEU A 263 2.93 -18.30 10.11
N PRO A 264 2.94 -18.67 8.81
CA PRO A 264 2.77 -17.71 7.74
C PRO A 264 1.42 -16.99 7.89
N GLU A 265 1.45 -15.66 7.86
CA GLU A 265 0.22 -14.88 7.88
C GLU A 265 -0.52 -15.04 6.54
N ILE A 266 -1.63 -15.78 6.57
CA ILE A 266 -2.48 -15.99 5.39
C ILE A 266 -3.61 -14.96 5.42
N TYR A 267 -3.78 -14.24 4.31
CA TYR A 267 -4.87 -13.29 4.10
C TYR A 267 -5.76 -13.77 2.96
N ILE A 268 -7.07 -13.84 3.20
CA ILE A 268 -8.04 -14.32 2.22
C ILE A 268 -9.26 -13.41 2.16
N GLU A 269 -9.95 -13.43 1.03
CA GLU A 269 -11.21 -12.74 0.85
C GLU A 269 -12.31 -13.41 1.70
N LYS A 270 -13.03 -12.60 2.47
CA LYS A 270 -14.14 -12.99 3.34
C LYS A 270 -15.35 -12.11 3.09
N GLN A 271 -16.52 -12.59 3.47
CA GLN A 271 -17.78 -11.82 3.49
C GLN A 271 -18.21 -11.22 2.13
N ARG A 272 -17.65 -11.68 1.01
CA ARG A 272 -18.17 -11.36 -0.33
C ARG A 272 -19.63 -11.82 -0.42
N ASN A 273 -20.49 -11.01 -1.03
CA ASN A 273 -21.88 -11.36 -1.24
C ASN A 273 -21.97 -12.58 -2.19
N PRO A 274 -22.53 -13.73 -1.75
CA PRO A 274 -22.59 -14.93 -2.58
C PRO A 274 -23.54 -14.78 -3.78
N ASN A 275 -24.47 -13.82 -3.75
CA ASN A 275 -25.39 -13.52 -4.85
C ASN A 275 -24.82 -12.49 -5.84
N PHE A 276 -23.58 -12.04 -5.63
CA PHE A 276 -22.84 -11.20 -6.57
C PHE A 276 -21.75 -12.06 -7.23
N PRO A 277 -22.15 -12.97 -8.14
CA PRO A 277 -21.20 -13.90 -8.74
C PRO A 277 -20.19 -13.17 -9.62
N PRO A 278 -18.99 -13.73 -9.79
CA PRO A 278 -18.09 -13.26 -10.85
C PRO A 278 -18.81 -13.30 -12.20
N ALA A 279 -18.59 -12.26 -13.01
CA ALA A 279 -19.11 -12.17 -14.37
C ALA A 279 -18.46 -13.22 -15.29
#